data_AF-B4L2Z7-F1
#
_entry.id   AF-B4L2Z7-F1
#
_cell.length_a   1.000
_cell.length_b   1.000
_cell.length_c   1.000
_cell.angle_alpha   90.00
_cell.angle_beta   90.00
_cell.angle_gamma   90.00
#
_symmetry.space_group_name_H-M   'P 1'
#
loop_
_entity.id
_entity.type
_entity.pdbx_description
1 polymer ?
#
loop_
_entity_poly.entity_id
_entity_poly.type
_entity_poly.pdbx_seq_one_letter_code
_entity_poly.pdbx_strand_id
1 'polypeptide(L)'
;MGDILNNSEMLKKLGIDSSNQWIIYDEQFEKFFNFLSENITDSNILTEREVLESEEMKQRGAWLKESERVLKLQQIESENPGLLKYTAHDVDALALEVEAIKEATKDYCILIDEMQNTKHSQSSKLSELECTILSLSNGERELLGECQAKARLLEEVQRENAKLSEEANKGFTMQQSPPLFMHQMPLEQYFLKCDSFMQYFTLYMKENFKIQEFTEFEDAEVNMQHFNSNLENLQKSIQYHTLEYIKEKAKAKATQALIDHVDLNKIHCISLADMMRETHELQLLNRNHLTSTHETLMNALTMHVQQHTQQRIELVLYENTKLKLERALRRRENDKQLTTVISDALSNAELIWIGIQLDLEKKRNCTDSSIGLCMQAQSSCQRIQAMRSLNACSKGIYAQFVHEIASQLSTHLGQNVRSAEAKSCLFEYEKFGRLLANSLHSMLSHKSEVYAHKQLAELKDLEQLLCPFVYNSPLDQPMLENVRYLYPMFDVRQQQLRFEDSLRQLRTQFQETILERMDKEKLWRYSKLLWIWFLTDPQRMIHAIDEVKKSSAKIPALTTAMLRPIGGLQRK
;
A
#
# COMPACT_ATOMS: atom_id res chain seq x y z
N MET A 1 105.00 -47.42 32.28
CA MET A 1 105.52 -46.60 31.16
C MET A 1 104.63 -45.39 30.85
N GLY A 2 103.33 -45.38 31.17
CA GLY A 2 102.46 -44.18 31.02
C GLY A 2 102.74 -43.05 32.03
N ASP A 3 102.98 -43.38 33.30
CA ASP A 3 103.19 -42.36 34.36
C ASP A 3 104.50 -41.57 34.23
N ILE A 4 105.52 -42.17 33.61
CA ILE A 4 106.85 -41.57 33.46
C ILE A 4 106.82 -40.39 32.46
N LEU A 5 105.96 -40.49 31.42
CA LEU A 5 105.78 -39.42 30.42
C LEU A 5 105.00 -38.23 31.00
N ASN A 6 103.95 -38.47 31.81
CA ASN A 6 103.20 -37.42 32.49
C ASN A 6 104.08 -36.65 33.50
N ASN A 7 104.90 -37.38 34.27
CA ASN A 7 105.81 -36.76 35.23
C ASN A 7 106.90 -35.93 34.53
N SER A 8 107.38 -36.38 33.36
CA SER A 8 108.31 -35.61 32.52
C SER A 8 107.70 -34.33 31.93
N GLU A 9 106.45 -34.36 31.47
CA GLU A 9 105.76 -33.18 30.94
C GLU A 9 105.47 -32.16 32.03
N MET A 10 105.04 -32.61 33.20
CA MET A 10 104.80 -31.74 34.35
C MET A 10 106.08 -31.04 34.83
N LEU A 11 107.22 -31.74 34.90
CA LEU A 11 108.50 -31.14 35.29
C LEU A 11 108.99 -30.09 34.28
N LYS A 12 108.76 -30.33 32.98
CA LYS A 12 109.00 -29.31 31.94
C LYS A 12 108.11 -28.08 32.13
N LYS A 13 106.84 -28.25 32.48
CA LYS A 13 105.93 -27.13 32.79
C LYS A 13 106.38 -26.32 34.02
N LEU A 14 107.07 -26.94 34.96
CA LEU A 14 107.70 -26.28 36.12
C LEU A 14 109.10 -25.70 35.83
N GLY A 15 109.57 -25.74 34.58
CA GLY A 15 110.85 -25.19 34.16
C GLY A 15 112.08 -26.05 34.52
N ILE A 16 111.88 -27.31 34.89
CA ILE A 16 112.95 -28.25 35.25
C ILE A 16 113.32 -29.08 34.01
N ASP A 17 114.59 -29.05 33.60
CA ASP A 17 115.08 -29.83 32.46
C ASP A 17 115.08 -31.33 32.78
N SER A 18 114.07 -32.03 32.26
CA SER A 18 113.79 -33.45 32.55
C SER A 18 114.63 -34.43 31.73
N SER A 19 115.60 -33.94 30.93
CA SER A 19 116.30 -34.75 29.94
C SER A 19 117.40 -35.67 30.50
N ASN A 20 117.80 -35.54 31.77
CA ASN A 20 118.87 -36.38 32.38
C ASN A 20 118.71 -36.67 33.90
N GLN A 21 117.49 -36.66 34.45
CA GLN A 21 117.30 -36.84 35.89
C GLN A 21 117.00 -38.32 36.25
N TRP A 22 118.00 -39.01 36.82
CA TRP A 22 117.90 -40.38 37.32
C TRP A 22 116.82 -40.56 38.40
N ILE A 23 116.50 -39.49 39.12
CA ILE A 23 115.47 -39.43 40.17
C ILE A 23 114.06 -39.81 39.69
N ILE A 24 113.74 -39.60 38.41
CA ILE A 24 112.43 -39.95 37.83
C ILE A 24 112.26 -41.48 37.73
N TYR A 25 113.37 -42.23 37.74
CA TYR A 25 113.40 -43.69 37.62
C TYR A 25 113.61 -44.40 38.96
N ASP A 26 113.69 -43.66 40.07
CA ASP A 26 113.87 -44.22 41.41
C ASP A 26 112.49 -44.45 42.09
N GLU A 27 112.18 -45.71 42.38
CA GLU A 27 110.91 -46.13 43.01
C GLU A 27 110.70 -45.48 44.40
N GLN A 28 111.77 -45.04 45.09
CA GLN A 28 111.61 -44.35 46.37
C GLN A 28 110.90 -42.98 46.24
N PHE A 29 110.94 -42.36 45.06
CA PHE A 29 110.32 -41.06 44.78
C PHE A 29 108.97 -41.16 44.05
N GLU A 30 108.47 -42.36 43.78
CA GLU A 30 107.19 -42.56 43.07
C GLU A 30 106.02 -41.87 43.79
N LYS A 31 105.96 -41.97 45.13
CA LYS A 31 104.93 -41.28 45.92
C LYS A 31 105.00 -39.75 45.81
N PHE A 32 106.20 -39.20 45.66
CA PHE A 32 106.40 -37.76 45.52
C PHE A 32 105.94 -37.27 44.14
N PHE A 33 106.24 -38.02 43.08
CA PHE A 33 105.79 -37.66 41.73
C PHE A 33 104.29 -37.87 41.53
N ASN A 34 103.70 -38.91 42.13
CA ASN A 34 102.24 -39.07 42.13
C ASN A 34 101.53 -37.96 42.91
N PHE A 35 102.10 -37.52 44.05
CA PHE A 35 101.58 -36.35 44.76
C PHE A 35 101.65 -35.09 43.89
N LEU A 36 102.76 -34.88 43.19
CA LEU A 36 102.95 -33.72 42.33
C LEU A 36 101.96 -33.71 41.16
N SER A 37 101.78 -34.83 40.46
CA SER A 37 100.86 -34.92 39.31
C SER A 37 99.38 -34.83 39.71
N GLU A 38 99.01 -35.27 40.91
CA GLU A 38 97.64 -35.15 41.41
C GLU A 38 97.31 -33.75 41.96
N ASN A 39 98.29 -33.01 42.50
CA ASN A 39 98.04 -31.76 43.21
C ASN A 39 98.46 -30.48 42.45
N ILE A 40 99.24 -30.60 41.39
CA ILE A 40 99.66 -29.46 40.56
C ILE A 40 99.00 -29.53 39.19
N THR A 41 97.98 -28.71 39.01
CA THR A 41 97.26 -28.50 37.74
C THR A 41 97.73 -27.22 37.04
N ASP A 42 97.43 -27.05 35.76
CA ASP A 42 97.75 -25.84 34.98
C ASP A 42 97.18 -24.55 35.60
N SER A 43 96.14 -24.65 36.44
CA SER A 43 95.56 -23.55 37.21
C SER A 43 96.36 -23.13 38.45
N ASN A 44 97.28 -23.98 38.92
CA ASN A 44 98.05 -23.80 40.15
C ASN A 44 99.53 -23.43 39.89
N ILE A 45 99.95 -23.45 38.62
CA ILE A 45 101.28 -23.00 38.19
C ILE A 45 101.17 -21.52 37.82
N LEU A 46 101.84 -20.66 38.59
CA LEU A 46 101.89 -19.23 38.29
C LEU A 46 102.66 -18.99 36.99
N THR A 47 102.04 -18.28 36.05
CA THR A 47 102.71 -17.81 34.84
C THR A 47 103.71 -16.69 35.17
N GLU A 48 104.76 -16.51 34.36
CA GLU A 48 105.74 -15.41 34.57
C GLU A 48 105.08 -14.04 34.69
N ARG A 49 103.97 -13.83 33.98
CA ARG A 49 103.17 -12.60 34.05
C ARG A 49 102.47 -12.45 35.39
N GLU A 50 101.89 -13.51 35.95
CA GLU A 50 101.25 -13.49 37.27
C GLU A 50 102.28 -13.32 38.39
N VAL A 51 103.49 -13.87 38.23
CA VAL A 51 104.60 -13.64 39.17
C VAL A 51 105.00 -12.16 39.16
N LEU A 52 105.18 -11.56 37.98
CA LEU A 52 105.45 -10.12 37.81
C LEU A 52 104.34 -9.25 38.39
N GLU A 53 103.08 -9.55 38.10
CA GLU A 53 101.93 -8.83 38.67
C GLU A 53 101.87 -9.00 40.19
N SER A 54 102.22 -10.17 40.73
CA SER A 54 102.31 -10.39 42.17
C SER A 54 103.40 -9.56 42.84
N GLU A 55 104.55 -9.41 42.19
CA GLU A 55 105.67 -8.60 42.68
C GLU A 55 105.33 -7.10 42.59
N GLU A 56 104.70 -6.66 41.51
CA GLU A 56 104.24 -5.28 41.32
C GLU A 56 103.16 -4.92 42.35
N MET A 57 102.23 -5.82 42.62
CA MET A 57 101.20 -5.66 43.67
C MET A 57 101.82 -5.63 45.08
N LYS A 58 102.87 -6.42 45.34
CA LYS A 58 103.63 -6.35 46.60
C LYS A 58 104.36 -5.03 46.74
N GLN A 59 104.99 -4.52 45.67
CA GLN A 59 105.69 -3.24 45.68
C GLN A 59 104.75 -2.05 45.88
N ARG A 60 103.54 -2.11 45.32
CA ARG A 60 102.50 -1.07 45.49
C ARG A 60 101.72 -1.18 46.80
N GLY A 61 102.02 -2.17 47.65
CA GLY A 61 101.30 -2.41 48.91
C GLY A 61 99.85 -2.87 48.72
N ALA A 62 99.49 -3.32 47.51
CA ALA A 62 98.14 -3.78 47.15
C ALA A 62 97.96 -5.30 47.34
N TRP A 63 99.03 -6.02 47.69
CA TRP A 63 98.99 -7.45 47.93
C TRP A 63 98.36 -7.79 49.27
N LEU A 64 97.12 -8.26 49.23
CA LEU A 64 96.34 -8.60 50.42
C LEU A 64 96.84 -9.90 51.06
N LYS A 65 97.09 -9.85 52.37
CA LYS A 65 97.33 -11.06 53.17
C LYS A 65 96.08 -11.93 53.20
N GLU A 66 96.23 -13.22 53.51
CA GLU A 66 95.13 -14.19 53.50
C GLU A 66 93.94 -13.76 54.37
N SER A 67 94.20 -13.21 55.56
CA SER A 67 93.18 -12.63 56.44
C SER A 67 92.47 -11.42 55.84
N GLU A 68 93.18 -10.59 55.08
CA GLU A 68 92.64 -9.38 54.44
C GLU A 68 91.84 -9.74 53.18
N ARG A 69 92.24 -10.79 52.46
CA ARG A 69 91.48 -11.36 51.32
C ARG A 69 90.13 -11.88 51.75
N VAL A 70 90.07 -12.63 52.86
CA VAL A 70 88.80 -13.14 53.40
C VAL A 70 87.89 -11.98 53.81
N LEU A 71 88.42 -10.95 54.46
CA LEU A 71 87.64 -9.75 54.82
C LEU A 71 87.14 -8.99 53.59
N LYS A 72 87.98 -8.81 52.56
CA LYS A 72 87.58 -8.20 51.28
C LYS A 72 86.52 -9.01 50.55
N LEU A 73 86.62 -10.34 50.54
CA LEU A 73 85.62 -11.22 49.95
C LEU A 73 84.30 -11.16 50.73
N GLN A 74 84.35 -11.13 52.06
CA GLN A 74 83.16 -10.92 52.91
C GLN A 74 82.54 -9.55 52.69
N GLN A 75 83.36 -8.51 52.51
CA GLN A 75 82.89 -7.16 52.18
C GLN A 75 82.20 -7.15 50.81
N ILE A 76 82.79 -7.76 49.78
CA ILE A 76 82.20 -7.86 48.44
C ILE A 76 80.89 -8.66 48.47
N GLU A 77 80.83 -9.77 49.22
CA GLU A 77 79.60 -10.55 49.42
C GLU A 77 78.55 -9.78 50.24
N SER A 78 78.96 -8.91 51.16
CA SER A 78 78.03 -8.05 51.91
C SER A 78 77.47 -6.90 51.06
N GLU A 79 78.28 -6.35 50.17
CA GLU A 79 77.89 -5.30 49.23
C GLU A 79 77.05 -5.88 48.07
N ASN A 80 77.35 -7.12 47.66
CA ASN A 80 76.71 -7.82 46.55
C ASN A 80 76.43 -9.30 46.93
N PRO A 81 75.36 -9.56 47.69
CA PRO A 81 75.04 -10.90 48.18
C PRO A 81 74.81 -11.88 47.04
N GLY A 82 75.51 -13.02 47.08
CA GLY A 82 75.42 -14.09 46.09
C GLY A 82 76.34 -13.94 44.89
N LEU A 83 77.09 -12.83 44.74
CA LEU A 83 77.97 -12.60 43.59
C LEU A 83 79.05 -13.68 43.45
N LEU A 84 79.58 -14.17 44.57
CA LEU A 84 80.62 -15.20 44.58
C LEU A 84 80.10 -16.62 44.33
N LYS A 85 78.77 -16.81 44.25
CA LYS A 85 78.13 -18.13 44.09
C LYS A 85 77.84 -18.50 42.64
N TYR A 86 77.67 -17.51 41.77
CA TYR A 86 77.28 -17.74 40.37
C TYR A 86 78.50 -17.86 39.47
N THR A 87 78.48 -18.86 38.59
CA THR A 87 79.52 -19.10 37.59
C THR A 87 79.19 -18.35 36.28
N ALA A 88 80.19 -18.16 35.42
CA ALA A 88 79.96 -17.57 34.09
C ALA A 88 78.93 -18.38 33.27
N HIS A 89 78.87 -19.69 33.47
CA HIS A 89 77.88 -20.56 32.84
C HIS A 89 76.44 -20.24 33.29
N ASP A 90 76.23 -19.90 34.56
CA ASP A 90 74.92 -19.52 35.08
C ASP A 90 74.44 -18.18 34.49
N VAL A 91 75.38 -17.26 34.23
CA VAL A 91 75.10 -15.97 33.58
C VAL A 91 74.74 -16.16 32.11
N ASP A 92 75.45 -17.02 31.38
CA ASP A 92 75.15 -17.34 29.99
C ASP A 92 73.79 -18.07 29.87
N ALA A 93 73.49 -18.99 30.80
CA ALA A 93 72.20 -19.67 30.87
C ALA A 93 71.05 -18.68 31.11
N LEU A 94 71.20 -17.75 32.06
CA LEU A 94 70.23 -16.69 32.31
C LEU A 94 70.08 -15.74 31.10
N ALA A 95 71.18 -15.42 30.41
CA ALA A 95 71.12 -14.58 29.21
C ALA A 95 70.32 -15.25 28.08
N LEU A 96 70.51 -16.57 27.88
CA LEU A 96 69.73 -17.36 26.94
C LEU A 96 68.24 -17.44 27.33
N GLU A 97 67.94 -17.63 28.61
CA GLU A 97 66.56 -17.60 29.11
C GLU A 97 65.90 -16.23 28.89
N VAL A 98 66.63 -15.14 29.11
CA VAL A 98 66.14 -13.77 28.88
C VAL A 98 65.83 -13.55 27.40
N GLU A 99 66.68 -14.00 26.47
CA GLU A 99 66.38 -13.88 25.04
C GLU A 99 65.19 -14.75 24.62
N ALA A 100 65.08 -15.98 25.15
CA ALA A 100 63.91 -16.82 24.91
C ALA A 100 62.62 -16.16 25.41
N ILE A 101 62.65 -15.50 26.57
CA ILE A 101 61.51 -14.76 27.11
C ILE A 101 61.18 -13.53 26.24
N LYS A 102 62.18 -12.80 25.73
CA LYS A 102 61.95 -11.66 24.83
C LYS A 102 61.30 -12.10 23.52
N GLU A 103 61.76 -13.20 22.94
CA GLU A 103 61.19 -13.76 21.72
C GLU A 103 59.76 -14.23 21.96
N ALA A 104 59.51 -14.97 23.04
CA ALA A 104 58.15 -15.34 23.45
C ALA A 104 57.24 -14.12 23.68
N THR A 105 57.77 -13.05 24.29
CA THR A 105 57.02 -11.79 24.51
C THR A 105 56.65 -11.13 23.19
N LYS A 106 57.57 -11.13 22.22
CA LYS A 106 57.32 -10.59 20.88
C LYS A 106 56.25 -11.40 20.15
N ASP A 107 56.31 -12.72 20.21
CA ASP A 107 55.30 -13.60 19.62
C ASP A 107 53.92 -13.40 20.28
N TYR A 108 53.88 -13.22 21.60
CA TYR A 108 52.66 -12.87 22.31
C TYR A 108 52.09 -11.52 21.88
N CYS A 109 52.91 -10.50 21.65
CA CYS A 109 52.46 -9.21 21.13
C CYS A 109 51.85 -9.35 19.73
N ILE A 110 52.49 -10.11 18.83
CA ILE A 110 51.97 -10.38 17.48
C ILE A 110 50.62 -11.10 17.58
N LEU A 111 50.50 -12.12 18.43
CA LEU A 111 49.26 -12.84 18.64
C LEU A 111 48.14 -11.92 19.16
N ILE A 112 48.44 -11.01 20.08
CA ILE A 112 47.47 -10.03 20.58
C ILE A 112 46.98 -9.12 19.45
N ASP A 113 47.89 -8.61 18.60
CA ASP A 113 47.51 -7.77 17.47
C ASP A 113 46.65 -8.53 16.45
N GLU A 114 46.99 -9.78 16.14
CA GLU A 114 46.17 -10.66 15.29
C GLU A 114 44.79 -10.90 15.89
N MET A 115 44.71 -11.18 17.20
CA MET A 115 43.43 -11.35 17.90
C MET A 115 42.58 -10.07 17.89
N GLN A 116 43.20 -8.90 18.07
CA GLN A 116 42.50 -7.62 17.99
C GLN A 116 41.94 -7.35 16.60
N ASN A 117 42.74 -7.60 15.56
CA ASN A 117 42.32 -7.47 14.17
C ASN A 117 41.18 -8.44 13.84
N THR A 118 41.28 -9.68 14.31
CA THR A 118 40.24 -10.71 14.10
C THR A 118 38.95 -10.32 14.82
N LYS A 119 39.03 -9.83 16.06
CA LYS A 119 37.90 -9.30 16.82
C LYS A 119 37.24 -8.14 16.08
N HIS A 120 38.02 -7.20 15.54
CA HIS A 120 37.49 -6.06 14.81
C HIS A 120 36.76 -6.50 13.53
N SER A 121 37.35 -7.42 12.76
CA SER A 121 36.72 -8.01 11.58
C SER A 121 35.42 -8.75 11.92
N GLN A 122 35.42 -9.55 12.98
CA GLN A 122 34.22 -10.25 13.44
C GLN A 122 33.13 -9.28 13.90
N SER A 123 33.50 -8.23 14.64
CA SER A 123 32.55 -7.19 15.09
C SER A 123 31.91 -6.46 13.92
N SER A 124 32.67 -6.13 12.87
CA SER A 124 32.13 -5.52 11.65
C SER A 124 31.12 -6.43 10.95
N LYS A 125 31.45 -7.72 10.78
CA LYS A 125 30.54 -8.71 10.19
C LYS A 125 29.28 -8.90 11.03
N LEU A 126 29.41 -8.86 12.36
CA LEU A 126 28.26 -8.95 13.28
C LEU A 126 27.32 -7.76 13.08
N SER A 127 27.85 -6.53 13.02
CA SER A 127 27.04 -5.33 12.78
C SER A 127 26.38 -5.33 11.40
N GLU A 128 27.05 -5.82 10.35
CA GLU A 128 26.44 -6.00 9.03
C GLU A 128 25.27 -7.00 9.08
N LEU A 129 25.47 -8.15 9.74
CA LEU A 129 24.42 -9.15 9.92
C LEU A 129 23.23 -8.60 10.70
N GLU A 130 23.47 -7.86 11.80
CA GLU A 130 22.40 -7.19 12.56
C GLU A 130 21.59 -6.22 11.69
N CYS A 131 22.26 -5.40 10.87
CA CYS A 131 21.60 -4.51 9.92
C CYS A 131 20.74 -5.27 8.89
N THR A 132 21.25 -6.39 8.35
CA THR A 132 20.49 -7.21 7.40
C THR A 132 19.29 -7.90 8.05
N ILE A 133 19.42 -8.37 9.30
CA ILE A 133 18.32 -8.93 10.07
C ILE A 133 17.22 -7.90 10.29
N LEU A 134 17.59 -6.66 10.64
CA LEU A 134 16.63 -5.57 10.81
C LEU A 134 15.90 -5.24 9.50
N SER A 135 16.61 -5.18 8.36
CA SER A 135 15.97 -4.90 7.07
C SER A 135 15.01 -6.02 6.66
N LEU A 136 15.41 -7.29 6.84
CA LEU A 136 14.58 -8.46 6.54
C LEU A 136 13.36 -8.53 7.47
N SER A 137 13.51 -8.26 8.77
CA SER A 137 12.40 -8.23 9.72
C SER A 137 11.38 -7.13 9.39
N ASN A 138 11.84 -5.97 8.93
CA ASN A 138 10.93 -4.91 8.48
C ASN A 138 10.20 -5.31 7.20
N GLY A 139 10.90 -5.89 6.21
CA GLY A 139 10.27 -6.40 4.99
C GLY A 139 9.26 -7.51 5.27
N GLU A 140 9.55 -8.43 6.20
CA GLU A 140 8.61 -9.47 6.65
C GLU A 140 7.34 -8.84 7.24
N ARG A 141 7.48 -7.81 8.08
CA ARG A 141 6.33 -7.12 8.71
C ARG A 141 5.45 -6.42 7.66
N GLU A 142 6.06 -5.78 6.67
CA GLU A 142 5.35 -5.15 5.55
C GLU A 142 4.58 -6.19 4.75
N LEU A 143 5.23 -7.29 4.38
CA LEU A 143 4.61 -8.38 3.62
C LEU A 143 3.46 -9.03 4.39
N LEU A 144 3.61 -9.21 5.70
CA LEU A 144 2.54 -9.68 6.59
C LEU A 144 1.35 -8.72 6.61
N GLY A 145 1.62 -7.41 6.67
CA GLY A 145 0.58 -6.37 6.58
C GLY A 145 -0.20 -6.45 5.28
N GLU A 146 0.50 -6.57 4.14
CA GLU A 146 -0.13 -6.75 2.83
C GLU A 146 -0.96 -8.03 2.73
N CYS A 147 -0.44 -9.15 3.24
CA CYS A 147 -1.14 -10.43 3.24
C CYS A 147 -2.43 -10.36 4.09
N GLN A 148 -2.37 -9.72 5.26
CA GLN A 148 -3.54 -9.51 6.11
C GLN A 148 -4.58 -8.60 5.44
N ALA A 149 -4.14 -7.53 4.77
CA ALA A 149 -5.05 -6.65 4.04
C ALA A 149 -5.76 -7.39 2.90
N LYS A 150 -5.01 -8.17 2.10
CA LYS A 150 -5.56 -9.00 1.02
C LYS A 150 -6.51 -10.08 1.54
N ALA A 151 -6.19 -10.70 2.68
CA ALA A 151 -7.08 -11.68 3.30
C ALA A 151 -8.42 -11.06 3.73
N ARG A 152 -8.40 -9.88 4.35
CA ARG A 152 -9.63 -9.16 4.71
C ARG A 152 -10.47 -8.79 3.48
N LEU A 153 -9.82 -8.30 2.43
CA LEU A 153 -10.50 -7.98 1.16
C LEU A 153 -11.17 -9.23 0.57
N LEU A 154 -10.47 -10.38 0.59
CA LEU A 154 -11.00 -11.64 0.10
C LEU A 154 -12.22 -12.11 0.94
N GLU A 155 -12.16 -11.98 2.26
CA GLU A 155 -13.28 -12.29 3.15
C GLU A 155 -14.50 -11.40 2.89
N GLU A 156 -14.30 -10.10 2.64
CA GLU A 156 -15.37 -9.17 2.29
C GLU A 156 -16.02 -9.54 0.96
N VAL A 157 -15.21 -9.76 -0.08
CA VAL A 157 -15.70 -10.18 -1.40
C VAL A 157 -16.43 -11.51 -1.31
N GLN A 158 -15.92 -12.48 -0.55
CA GLN A 158 -16.58 -13.79 -0.39
C GLN A 158 -17.91 -13.66 0.34
N ARG A 159 -18.00 -12.78 1.35
CA ARG A 159 -19.25 -12.50 2.07
C ARG A 159 -20.28 -11.84 1.17
N GLU A 160 -19.85 -10.88 0.36
CA GLU A 160 -20.72 -10.19 -0.61
C GLU A 160 -21.21 -11.16 -1.70
N ASN A 161 -20.31 -11.98 -2.24
CA ASN A 161 -20.65 -12.96 -3.27
C ASN A 161 -21.61 -14.04 -2.74
N ALA A 162 -21.46 -14.46 -1.47
CA ALA A 162 -22.41 -15.34 -0.81
C ALA A 162 -23.80 -14.68 -0.67
N LYS A 163 -23.85 -13.39 -0.29
CA LYS A 163 -25.09 -12.63 -0.20
C LYS A 163 -25.79 -12.51 -1.57
N LEU A 164 -25.04 -12.14 -2.61
CA LEU A 164 -25.56 -12.03 -3.98
C LEU A 164 -26.03 -13.38 -4.53
N SER A 165 -25.30 -14.46 -4.23
CA SER A 165 -25.71 -15.82 -4.60
C SER A 165 -27.01 -16.23 -3.90
N GLU A 166 -27.18 -15.86 -2.63
CA GLU A 166 -28.42 -16.12 -1.89
C GLU A 166 -29.61 -15.32 -2.45
N GLU A 167 -29.39 -14.05 -2.80
CA GLU A 167 -30.39 -13.20 -3.46
C GLU A 167 -30.78 -13.73 -4.84
N ALA A 168 -29.81 -14.17 -5.66
CA ALA A 168 -30.07 -14.80 -6.94
C ALA A 168 -30.88 -16.11 -6.75
N ASN A 169 -30.49 -16.95 -5.78
CA ASN A 169 -31.19 -18.21 -5.50
C ASN A 169 -32.63 -17.98 -5.03
N LYS A 170 -32.90 -16.92 -4.24
CA LYS A 170 -34.26 -16.50 -3.87
C LYS A 170 -35.11 -16.13 -5.10
N GLY A 171 -34.50 -15.50 -6.11
CA GLY A 171 -35.16 -15.17 -7.38
C GLY A 171 -35.56 -16.38 -8.24
N PHE A 172 -34.88 -17.51 -8.08
CA PHE A 172 -35.19 -18.77 -8.76
C PHE A 172 -36.10 -19.70 -7.95
N THR A 173 -36.07 -19.62 -6.62
CA THR A 173 -36.85 -20.50 -5.72
C THR A 173 -38.22 -19.94 -5.34
N MET A 174 -38.42 -18.61 -5.36
CA MET A 174 -39.75 -18.02 -5.21
C MET A 174 -40.49 -17.98 -6.54
N GLN A 175 -41.74 -18.47 -6.53
CA GLN A 175 -42.64 -18.48 -7.69
C GLN A 175 -42.80 -17.06 -8.23
N GLN A 176 -42.21 -16.76 -9.39
CA GLN A 176 -42.27 -15.43 -10.00
C GLN A 176 -43.71 -15.14 -10.45
N SER A 177 -44.45 -14.36 -9.65
CA SER A 177 -45.58 -13.61 -10.17
C SER A 177 -45.07 -12.62 -11.23
N PRO A 178 -45.78 -12.40 -12.34
CA PRO A 178 -45.37 -11.44 -13.37
C PRO A 178 -45.01 -10.10 -12.72
N PRO A 179 -44.02 -9.37 -13.23
CA PRO A 179 -43.61 -8.11 -12.64
C PRO A 179 -44.80 -7.14 -12.75
N LEU A 180 -45.50 -6.96 -11.63
CA LEU A 180 -46.42 -5.85 -11.45
C LEU A 180 -45.57 -4.60 -11.72
N PHE A 181 -45.98 -3.79 -12.69
CA PHE A 181 -45.36 -2.48 -12.88
C PHE A 181 -45.33 -1.78 -11.52
N MET A 182 -44.28 -1.00 -11.21
CA MET A 182 -44.07 -0.39 -9.87
C MET A 182 -45.35 0.20 -9.24
N HIS A 183 -46.22 0.83 -10.04
CA HIS A 183 -47.49 1.42 -9.60
C HIS A 183 -48.61 0.43 -9.22
N GLN A 184 -48.41 -0.87 -9.45
CA GLN A 184 -49.33 -1.97 -9.13
C GLN A 184 -48.83 -2.79 -7.93
N MET A 185 -47.68 -2.44 -7.36
CA MET A 185 -47.16 -3.06 -6.14
C MET A 185 -47.91 -2.53 -4.91
N PRO A 186 -47.99 -3.31 -3.82
CA PRO A 186 -48.42 -2.81 -2.53
C PRO A 186 -47.64 -1.55 -2.14
N LEU A 187 -48.33 -0.53 -1.60
CA LEU A 187 -47.77 0.79 -1.30
C LEU A 187 -46.47 0.72 -0.49
N GLU A 188 -46.38 -0.18 0.49
CA GLU A 188 -45.15 -0.39 1.28
C GLU A 188 -43.96 -0.86 0.44
N GLN A 189 -44.18 -1.81 -0.49
CA GLN A 189 -43.10 -2.29 -1.36
C GLN A 189 -42.74 -1.27 -2.44
N TYR A 190 -43.71 -0.46 -2.89
CA TYR A 190 -43.47 0.66 -3.79
C TYR A 190 -42.60 1.72 -3.12
N PHE A 191 -42.94 2.14 -1.89
CA PHE A 191 -42.14 3.11 -1.14
C PHE A 191 -40.74 2.57 -0.84
N LEU A 192 -40.61 1.31 -0.44
CA LEU A 192 -39.30 0.70 -0.17
C LEU A 192 -38.41 0.64 -1.42
N LYS A 193 -39.01 0.35 -2.59
CA LYS A 193 -38.33 0.37 -3.89
C LYS A 193 -38.01 1.80 -4.35
N CYS A 194 -38.88 2.77 -4.09
CA CYS A 194 -38.62 4.19 -4.34
C CYS A 194 -37.50 4.72 -3.45
N ASP A 195 -37.44 4.34 -2.18
CA ASP A 195 -36.36 4.71 -1.25
C ASP A 195 -35.03 4.08 -1.69
N SER A 196 -35.07 2.80 -2.07
CA SER A 196 -33.90 2.10 -2.63
C SER A 196 -33.44 2.78 -3.93
N PHE A 197 -34.38 3.11 -4.82
CA PHE A 197 -34.09 3.84 -6.06
C PHE A 197 -33.53 5.23 -5.78
N MET A 198 -34.07 5.95 -4.80
CA MET A 198 -33.54 7.25 -4.38
C MET A 198 -32.14 7.12 -3.79
N GLN A 199 -31.85 6.09 -2.99
CA GLN A 199 -30.50 5.83 -2.50
C GLN A 199 -29.52 5.51 -3.63
N TYR A 200 -29.89 4.65 -4.58
CA TYR A 200 -29.07 4.35 -5.75
C TYR A 200 -28.93 5.55 -6.68
N PHE A 201 -29.97 6.36 -6.80
CA PHE A 201 -29.93 7.61 -7.57
C PHE A 201 -29.05 8.64 -6.88
N THR A 202 -29.06 8.75 -5.55
CA THR A 202 -28.16 9.61 -4.78
C THR A 202 -26.71 9.13 -4.89
N LEU A 203 -26.46 7.81 -4.83
CA LEU A 203 -25.12 7.23 -5.06
C LEU A 203 -24.63 7.48 -6.49
N TYR A 204 -25.49 7.22 -7.49
CA TYR A 204 -25.20 7.51 -8.89
C TYR A 204 -24.93 8.99 -9.12
N MET A 205 -25.69 9.86 -8.46
CA MET A 205 -25.50 11.31 -8.49
C MET A 205 -24.22 11.73 -7.78
N LYS A 206 -23.76 11.04 -6.72
CA LYS A 206 -22.47 11.28 -6.04
C LYS A 206 -21.26 10.81 -6.86
N GLU A 207 -21.38 9.68 -7.55
CA GLU A 207 -20.29 9.10 -8.34
C GLU A 207 -20.10 9.79 -9.69
N ASN A 208 -21.20 10.13 -10.38
CA ASN A 208 -21.14 10.61 -11.77
C ASN A 208 -21.23 12.13 -11.89
N PHE A 209 -21.82 12.79 -10.90
CA PHE A 209 -21.83 14.23 -10.80
C PHE A 209 -21.08 14.55 -9.52
N LYS A 210 -19.99 15.32 -9.56
CA LYS A 210 -19.31 15.79 -8.35
C LYS A 210 -20.20 16.81 -7.63
N ILE A 211 -21.34 16.37 -7.11
CA ILE A 211 -22.17 17.13 -6.21
C ILE A 211 -21.36 17.15 -4.93
N GLN A 212 -20.64 18.25 -4.76
CA GLN A 212 -20.04 18.66 -3.51
C GLN A 212 -21.18 18.84 -2.49
N GLU A 213 -21.70 17.75 -1.97
CA GLU A 213 -22.16 17.74 -0.58
C GLU A 213 -20.91 18.02 0.25
N PHE A 214 -20.69 19.32 0.54
CA PHE A 214 -19.79 19.86 1.55
C PHE A 214 -18.92 18.82 2.28
N THR A 215 -17.88 18.36 1.58
CA THR A 215 -16.81 17.51 2.12
C THR A 215 -15.82 18.37 2.92
N GLU A 216 -16.32 19.25 3.79
CA GLU A 216 -15.49 19.94 4.79
C GLU A 216 -15.45 19.16 6.12
N PHE A 217 -16.24 18.09 6.26
CA PHE A 217 -16.28 17.31 7.51
C PHE A 217 -15.55 15.96 7.48
N GLU A 218 -15.33 15.32 6.32
CA GLU A 218 -14.62 14.02 6.26
C GLU A 218 -13.10 14.17 6.05
N ASP A 219 -12.65 15.17 5.27
CA ASP A 219 -11.22 15.53 5.20
C ASP A 219 -10.69 16.06 6.54
N ALA A 220 -11.57 16.59 7.41
CA ALA A 220 -11.21 17.02 8.75
C ALA A 220 -10.94 15.85 9.69
N GLU A 221 -11.56 14.68 9.51
CA GLU A 221 -11.43 13.54 10.41
C GLU A 221 -10.18 12.71 10.11
N VAL A 222 -9.85 12.54 8.83
CA VAL A 222 -8.61 11.88 8.39
C VAL A 222 -7.40 12.79 8.61
N ASN A 223 -7.51 14.11 8.34
CA ASN A 223 -6.49 15.06 8.75
C ASN A 223 -6.41 15.19 10.28
N MET A 224 -7.50 15.10 11.05
CA MET A 224 -7.41 15.08 12.52
C MET A 224 -6.71 13.82 13.02
N GLN A 225 -6.92 12.65 12.43
CA GLN A 225 -6.24 11.43 12.86
C GLN A 225 -4.75 11.47 12.53
N HIS A 226 -4.36 11.98 11.36
CA HIS A 226 -2.96 12.14 10.98
C HIS A 226 -2.28 13.31 11.73
N PHE A 227 -3.03 14.36 12.05
CA PHE A 227 -2.57 15.46 12.91
C PHE A 227 -2.49 15.02 14.38
N ASN A 228 -3.40 14.18 14.86
CA ASN A 228 -3.35 13.59 16.20
C ASN A 228 -2.21 12.58 16.33
N SER A 229 -1.91 11.77 15.30
CA SER A 229 -0.74 10.89 15.32
C SER A 229 0.56 11.68 15.26
N ASN A 230 0.59 12.77 14.48
CA ASN A 230 1.74 13.69 14.44
C ASN A 230 1.88 14.48 15.75
N LEU A 231 0.77 14.87 16.38
CA LEU A 231 0.75 15.50 17.70
C LEU A 231 1.12 14.52 18.81
N GLU A 232 0.74 13.24 18.74
CA GLU A 232 1.18 12.22 19.68
C GLU A 232 2.67 11.93 19.52
N ASN A 233 3.17 11.89 18.29
CA ASN A 233 4.61 11.74 18.02
C ASN A 233 5.39 12.97 18.45
N LEU A 234 4.85 14.17 18.22
CA LEU A 234 5.41 15.42 18.72
C LEU A 234 5.34 15.49 20.24
N GLN A 235 4.26 15.02 20.87
CA GLN A 235 4.09 14.96 22.32
C GLN A 235 5.07 13.96 22.94
N LYS A 236 5.27 12.79 22.33
CA LYS A 236 6.29 11.81 22.75
C LYS A 236 7.70 12.36 22.58
N SER A 237 7.96 13.07 21.48
CA SER A 237 9.25 13.74 21.23
C SER A 237 9.49 14.90 22.20
N ILE A 238 8.49 15.73 22.47
CA ILE A 238 8.54 16.81 23.47
C ILE A 238 8.71 16.21 24.86
N GLN A 239 8.01 15.13 25.21
CA GLN A 239 8.17 14.42 26.48
C GLN A 239 9.58 13.84 26.63
N TYR A 240 10.13 13.27 25.56
CA TYR A 240 11.51 12.78 25.52
C TYR A 240 12.51 13.92 25.72
N HIS A 241 12.38 15.01 24.94
CA HIS A 241 13.28 16.16 25.02
C HIS A 241 13.12 16.96 26.32
N THR A 242 11.93 17.03 26.91
CA THR A 242 11.74 17.63 28.24
C THR A 242 12.31 16.75 29.34
N LEU A 243 12.21 15.42 29.25
CA LEU A 243 12.90 14.51 30.16
C LEU A 243 14.43 14.61 30.04
N GLU A 244 14.96 14.66 28.82
CA GLU A 244 16.39 14.91 28.55
C GLU A 244 16.83 16.26 29.11
N TYR A 245 16.07 17.33 28.86
CA TYR A 245 16.35 18.66 29.42
C TYR A 245 16.28 18.68 30.94
N ILE A 246 15.31 18.01 31.57
CA ILE A 246 15.22 17.89 33.03
C ILE A 246 16.40 17.11 33.58
N LYS A 247 16.83 16.03 32.92
CA LYS A 247 18.02 15.25 33.29
C LYS A 247 19.28 16.10 33.19
N GLU A 248 19.49 16.80 32.09
CA GLU A 248 20.67 17.67 31.92
C GLU A 248 20.63 18.89 32.86
N LYS A 249 19.46 19.48 33.10
CA LYS A 249 19.31 20.55 34.10
C LYS A 249 19.53 20.05 35.53
N ALA A 250 19.10 18.83 35.85
CA ALA A 250 19.35 18.20 37.15
C ALA A 250 20.84 17.87 37.32
N LYS A 251 21.50 17.35 36.28
CA LYS A 251 22.96 17.17 36.27
C LYS A 251 23.68 18.50 36.45
N ALA A 252 23.35 19.51 35.65
CA ALA A 252 23.95 20.84 35.73
C ALA A 252 23.76 21.49 37.11
N LYS A 253 22.57 21.35 37.72
CA LYS A 253 22.33 21.79 39.10
C LYS A 253 23.11 20.98 40.13
N ALA A 254 23.25 19.67 39.93
CA ALA A 254 24.04 18.82 40.81
C ALA A 254 25.54 19.15 40.71
N THR A 255 26.07 19.38 39.51
CA THR A 255 27.45 19.85 39.32
C THR A 255 27.64 21.27 39.85
N GLN A 256 26.70 22.18 39.64
CA GLN A 256 26.78 23.52 40.21
C GLN A 256 26.73 23.48 41.74
N ALA A 257 25.86 22.67 42.35
CA ALA A 257 25.82 22.49 43.80
C ALA A 257 27.10 21.86 44.34
N LEU A 258 27.71 20.92 43.62
CA LEU A 258 29.03 20.37 43.96
C LEU A 258 30.12 21.44 43.87
N ILE A 259 30.11 22.28 42.83
CA ILE A 259 31.06 23.38 42.66
C ILE A 259 30.88 24.43 43.77
N ASP A 260 29.64 24.82 44.08
CA ASP A 260 29.31 25.79 45.13
C ASP A 260 29.63 25.26 46.53
N HIS A 261 29.65 23.93 46.73
CA HIS A 261 30.09 23.29 47.97
C HIS A 261 31.61 23.08 48.06
N VAL A 262 32.33 23.15 46.94
CA VAL A 262 33.79 23.07 46.91
C VAL A 262 34.36 24.49 47.07
N ASP A 263 34.38 24.98 48.31
CA ASP A 263 34.99 26.25 48.69
C ASP A 263 36.52 26.07 48.82
N LEU A 264 37.24 26.18 47.70
CA LEU A 264 38.70 25.98 47.63
C LEU A 264 39.49 26.93 48.55
N ASN A 265 38.89 28.03 49.00
CA ASN A 265 39.50 29.00 49.90
C ASN A 265 39.54 28.53 51.37
N LYS A 266 38.84 27.44 51.72
CA LYS A 266 38.83 26.85 53.06
C LYS A 266 39.78 25.66 53.22
N ILE A 267 40.43 25.19 52.16
CA ILE A 267 41.41 24.11 52.23
C ILE A 267 42.69 24.64 52.91
N HIS A 268 42.79 24.47 54.23
CA HIS A 268 44.01 24.75 54.99
C HIS A 268 44.82 23.46 55.18
N CYS A 269 46.15 23.55 55.11
CA CYS A 269 47.02 22.46 55.52
C CYS A 269 46.97 22.32 57.04
N ILE A 270 46.25 21.30 57.52
CA ILE A 270 46.06 21.02 58.95
C ILE A 270 47.11 20.01 59.43
N SER A 271 47.40 20.01 60.73
CA SER A 271 48.29 19.02 61.34
C SER A 271 47.71 17.60 61.20
N LEU A 272 48.57 16.57 61.18
CA LEU A 272 48.13 15.17 61.00
C LEU A 272 47.11 14.73 62.07
N ALA A 273 47.23 15.26 63.29
CA ALA A 273 46.32 14.97 64.40
C ALA A 273 44.94 15.63 64.23
N ASP A 274 44.91 16.84 63.68
CA ASP A 274 43.64 17.52 63.39
C ASP A 274 42.98 16.92 62.15
N MET A 275 43.76 16.51 61.14
CA MET A 275 43.27 15.75 59.99
C MET A 275 42.63 14.42 60.43
N MET A 276 43.22 13.69 61.38
CA MET A 276 42.61 12.47 61.94
C MET A 276 41.28 12.74 62.65
N ARG A 277 41.17 13.86 63.36
CA ARG A 277 39.94 14.24 64.08
C ARG A 277 38.85 14.67 63.11
N GLU A 278 39.21 15.51 62.13
CA GLU A 278 38.29 15.99 61.10
C GLU A 278 37.85 14.86 60.18
N THR A 279 38.74 13.92 59.82
CA THR A 279 38.37 12.72 59.05
C THR A 279 37.45 11.78 59.84
N HIS A 280 37.62 11.69 61.16
CA HIS A 280 36.71 10.92 62.01
C HIS A 280 35.33 11.60 62.15
N GLU A 281 35.30 12.92 62.35
CA GLU A 281 34.07 13.70 62.37
C GLU A 281 33.37 13.69 61.01
N LEU A 282 34.09 13.80 59.90
CA LEU A 282 33.57 13.63 58.55
C LEU A 282 33.09 12.21 58.30
N GLN A 283 33.75 11.18 58.84
CA GLN A 283 33.23 9.80 58.77
C GLN A 283 31.93 9.65 59.55
N LEU A 284 31.80 10.24 60.73
CA LEU A 284 30.58 10.23 61.53
C LEU A 284 29.46 11.04 60.87
N LEU A 285 29.78 12.22 60.34
CA LEU A 285 28.86 13.08 59.59
C LEU A 285 28.41 12.37 58.30
N ASN A 286 29.34 11.81 57.53
CA ASN A 286 29.02 11.04 56.33
C ASN A 286 28.19 9.80 56.68
N ARG A 287 28.53 9.07 57.74
CA ARG A 287 27.77 7.87 58.11
C ARG A 287 26.36 8.18 58.58
N ASN A 288 26.12 9.28 59.30
CA ASN A 288 24.82 9.62 59.87
C ASN A 288 23.98 10.58 59.01
N HIS A 289 24.58 11.65 58.46
CA HIS A 289 23.87 12.57 57.56
C HIS A 289 23.63 11.96 56.19
N LEU A 290 24.57 11.18 55.64
CA LEU A 290 24.37 10.63 54.29
C LEU A 290 23.32 9.51 54.30
N THR A 291 23.24 8.70 55.36
CA THR A 291 22.12 7.76 55.55
C THR A 291 20.80 8.49 55.81
N SER A 292 20.77 9.48 56.71
CA SER A 292 19.54 10.22 56.98
C SER A 292 19.02 10.98 55.76
N THR A 293 19.90 11.62 54.99
CA THR A 293 19.52 12.29 53.74
C THR A 293 19.10 11.30 52.66
N HIS A 294 19.76 10.15 52.56
CA HIS A 294 19.35 9.08 51.66
C HIS A 294 17.96 8.55 52.01
N GLU A 295 17.69 8.24 53.27
CA GLU A 295 16.37 7.81 53.74
C GLU A 295 15.29 8.89 53.49
N THR A 296 15.62 10.16 53.74
CA THR A 296 14.68 11.27 53.49
C THR A 296 14.38 11.43 52.00
N LEU A 297 15.40 11.33 51.14
CA LEU A 297 15.24 11.37 49.69
C LEU A 297 14.49 10.15 49.15
N MET A 298 14.75 8.95 49.68
CA MET A 298 14.03 7.74 49.32
C MET A 298 12.55 7.80 49.74
N ASN A 299 12.27 8.34 50.93
CA ASN A 299 10.89 8.57 51.36
C ASN A 299 10.19 9.62 50.49
N ALA A 300 10.86 10.73 50.16
CA ALA A 300 10.32 11.75 49.26
C ALA A 300 10.05 11.20 47.85
N LEU A 301 10.97 10.39 47.31
CA LEU A 301 10.80 9.71 46.03
C LEU A 301 9.62 8.74 46.07
N THR A 302 9.51 7.94 47.13
CA THR A 302 8.40 6.98 47.31
C THR A 302 7.05 7.71 47.38
N MET A 303 6.97 8.81 48.12
CA MET A 303 5.78 9.66 48.18
C MET A 303 5.44 10.26 46.80
N HIS A 304 6.43 10.74 46.05
CA HIS A 304 6.23 11.28 44.70
C HIS A 304 5.74 10.21 43.72
N VAL A 305 6.30 9.00 43.78
CA VAL A 305 5.85 7.87 42.96
C VAL A 305 4.42 7.50 43.31
N GLN A 306 4.06 7.42 44.59
CA GLN A 306 2.69 7.16 45.02
C GLN A 306 1.71 8.24 44.54
N GLN A 307 2.05 9.52 44.71
CA GLN A 307 1.23 10.63 44.22
C GLN A 307 1.06 10.60 42.69
N HIS A 308 2.14 10.37 41.95
CA HIS A 308 2.07 10.27 40.49
C HIS A 308 1.22 9.07 40.05
N THR A 309 1.32 7.94 40.75
CA THR A 309 0.51 6.75 40.47
C THR A 309 -0.96 7.02 40.77
N GLN A 310 -1.27 7.72 41.87
CA GLN A 310 -2.62 8.15 42.19
C GLN A 310 -3.19 9.09 41.13
N GLN A 311 -2.45 10.12 40.71
CA GLN A 311 -2.88 11.04 39.65
C GLN A 311 -3.13 10.31 38.33
N ARG A 312 -2.30 9.32 38.00
CA ARG A 312 -2.48 8.46 36.82
C ARG A 312 -3.79 7.66 36.90
N ILE A 313 -4.09 7.08 38.06
CA ILE A 313 -5.34 6.35 38.29
C ILE A 313 -6.54 7.31 38.19
N GLU A 314 -6.47 8.48 38.80
CA GLU A 314 -7.52 9.51 38.73
C GLU A 314 -7.80 9.95 37.28
N LEU A 315 -6.74 10.12 36.47
CA LEU A 315 -6.88 10.48 35.06
C LEU A 315 -7.54 9.38 34.24
N VAL A 316 -7.16 8.11 34.45
CA VAL A 316 -7.81 6.96 33.79
C VAL A 316 -9.27 6.83 34.21
N LEU A 317 -9.58 7.04 35.50
CA LEU A 317 -10.95 7.06 35.99
C LEU A 317 -11.76 8.20 35.36
N TYR A 318 -11.18 9.39 35.25
CA TYR A 318 -11.79 10.53 34.59
C TYR A 318 -12.11 10.22 33.12
N GLU A 319 -11.14 9.72 32.35
CA GLU A 319 -11.36 9.31 30.95
C GLU A 319 -12.44 8.22 30.83
N ASN A 320 -12.44 7.23 31.73
CA ASN A 320 -13.47 6.19 31.74
C ASN A 320 -14.86 6.76 32.01
N THR A 321 -14.99 7.70 32.97
CA THR A 321 -16.26 8.37 33.25
C THR A 321 -16.72 9.26 32.09
N LYS A 322 -15.80 9.96 31.42
CA LYS A 322 -16.10 10.73 30.21
C LYS A 322 -16.66 9.83 29.10
N LEU A 323 -16.01 8.70 28.81
CA LEU A 323 -16.48 7.74 27.81
C LEU A 323 -17.84 7.13 28.20
N LYS A 324 -18.07 6.86 29.50
CA LYS A 324 -19.39 6.40 29.98
C LYS A 324 -20.47 7.46 29.78
N LEU A 325 -20.16 8.73 30.04
CA LEU A 325 -21.08 9.85 29.82
C LEU A 325 -21.40 10.02 28.33
N GLU A 326 -20.39 9.98 27.46
CA GLU A 326 -20.60 10.04 26.00
C GLU A 326 -21.49 8.91 25.50
N ARG A 327 -21.27 7.67 25.98
CA ARG A 327 -22.16 6.54 25.67
C ARG A 327 -23.58 6.78 26.18
N ALA A 328 -23.75 7.34 27.37
CA ALA A 328 -25.07 7.65 27.93
C ALA A 328 -25.78 8.75 27.13
N LEU A 329 -25.05 9.79 26.68
CA LEU A 329 -25.58 10.84 25.81
C LEU A 329 -26.01 10.30 24.45
N ARG A 330 -25.19 9.44 23.82
CA ARG A 330 -25.55 8.77 22.56
C ARG A 330 -26.80 7.89 22.73
N ARG A 331 -26.89 7.12 23.82
CA ARG A 331 -28.11 6.34 24.12
C ARG A 331 -29.33 7.24 24.27
N ARG A 332 -29.21 8.35 25.01
CA ARG A 332 -30.30 9.31 25.19
C ARG A 332 -30.75 9.93 23.86
N GLU A 333 -29.83 10.26 22.96
CA GLU A 333 -30.19 10.79 21.64
C GLU A 333 -30.87 9.72 20.78
N ASN A 334 -30.37 8.49 20.80
CA ASN A 334 -31.03 7.36 20.13
C ASN A 334 -32.43 7.11 20.70
N ASP A 335 -32.61 7.15 22.02
CA ASP A 335 -33.92 7.00 22.67
C ASP A 335 -34.88 8.13 22.24
N LYS A 336 -34.37 9.36 22.08
CA LYS A 336 -35.15 10.49 21.59
C LYS A 336 -35.59 10.28 20.13
N GLN A 337 -34.68 9.85 19.25
CA GLN A 337 -34.99 9.51 17.86
C GLN A 337 -35.98 8.34 17.77
N LEU A 338 -35.80 7.31 18.60
CA LEU A 338 -36.70 6.17 18.66
C LEU A 338 -38.08 6.60 19.14
N THR A 339 -38.16 7.48 20.14
CA THR A 339 -39.43 8.04 20.62
C THR A 339 -40.16 8.81 19.53
N THR A 340 -39.46 9.60 18.71
CA THR A 340 -40.08 10.29 17.57
C THR A 340 -40.58 9.31 16.52
N VAL A 341 -39.79 8.28 16.18
CA VAL A 341 -40.23 7.24 15.22
C VAL A 341 -41.43 6.46 15.75
N ILE A 342 -41.45 6.11 17.04
CA ILE A 342 -42.60 5.45 17.67
C ILE A 342 -43.82 6.37 17.65
N SER A 343 -43.66 7.66 17.97
CA SER A 343 -44.76 8.63 17.92
C SER A 343 -45.33 8.77 16.50
N ASP A 344 -44.47 8.85 15.48
CA ASP A 344 -44.90 8.94 14.08
C ASP A 344 -45.57 7.64 13.63
N ALA A 345 -45.04 6.48 14.02
CA ALA A 345 -45.64 5.20 13.74
C ALA A 345 -47.01 5.03 14.42
N LEU A 346 -47.17 5.50 15.66
CA LEU A 346 -48.45 5.51 16.38
C LEU A 346 -49.45 6.46 15.70
N SER A 347 -49.03 7.67 15.32
CA SER A 347 -49.87 8.62 14.57
C SER A 347 -50.31 8.02 13.22
N ASN A 348 -49.40 7.38 12.49
CA ASN A 348 -49.72 6.70 11.24
C ASN A 348 -50.68 5.52 11.47
N ALA A 349 -50.48 4.74 12.54
CA ALA A 349 -51.40 3.66 12.91
C ALA A 349 -52.79 4.18 13.28
N GLU A 350 -52.89 5.31 13.98
CA GLU A 350 -54.15 5.99 14.26
C GLU A 350 -54.83 6.48 12.97
N LEU A 351 -54.08 7.05 12.02
CA LEU A 351 -54.62 7.46 10.73
C LEU A 351 -55.10 6.27 9.90
N ILE A 352 -54.36 5.16 9.91
CA ILE A 352 -54.78 3.90 9.26
C ILE A 352 -56.03 3.36 9.93
N TRP A 353 -56.10 3.37 11.26
CA TRP A 353 -57.29 2.95 12.01
C TRP A 353 -58.50 3.81 11.67
N ILE A 354 -58.36 5.13 11.64
CA ILE A 354 -59.40 6.06 11.18
C ILE A 354 -59.81 5.73 9.74
N GLY A 355 -58.85 5.47 8.84
CA GLY A 355 -59.11 5.07 7.47
C GLY A 355 -59.91 3.76 7.37
N ILE A 356 -59.52 2.74 8.12
CA ILE A 356 -60.25 1.47 8.22
C ILE A 356 -61.65 1.70 8.79
N GLN A 357 -61.80 2.55 9.80
CA GLN A 357 -63.09 2.82 10.43
C GLN A 357 -64.02 3.61 9.49
N LEU A 358 -63.49 4.56 8.71
CA LEU A 358 -64.22 5.25 7.65
C LEU A 358 -64.61 4.30 6.52
N ASP A 359 -63.75 3.36 6.15
CA ASP A 359 -64.07 2.34 5.16
C ASP A 359 -65.12 1.35 5.69
N LEU A 360 -65.05 0.98 6.97
CA LEU A 360 -66.08 0.17 7.62
C LEU A 360 -67.40 0.93 7.73
N GLU A 361 -67.39 2.23 8.04
CA GLU A 361 -68.58 3.09 8.01
C GLU A 361 -69.13 3.23 6.58
N LYS A 362 -68.27 3.37 5.57
CA LYS A 362 -68.67 3.36 4.16
C LYS A 362 -69.31 2.03 3.79
N LYS A 363 -68.76 0.90 4.23
CA LYS A 363 -69.34 -0.44 4.03
C LYS A 363 -70.65 -0.62 4.82
N ARG A 364 -70.76 -0.07 6.03
CA ARG A 364 -71.98 -0.05 6.84
C ARG A 364 -73.07 0.81 6.21
N ASN A 365 -72.70 1.93 5.58
CA ASN A 365 -73.57 2.77 4.76
C ASN A 365 -73.93 2.10 3.42
N CYS A 366 -73.09 1.18 2.90
CA CYS A 366 -73.46 0.32 1.77
C CYS A 366 -74.42 -0.82 2.14
N THR A 367 -74.66 -1.08 3.43
CA THR A 367 -75.64 -2.06 3.90
C THR A 367 -76.99 -1.47 4.29
N ASP A 368 -77.30 -0.24 3.88
CA ASP A 368 -78.69 0.22 3.86
C ASP A 368 -79.43 -0.42 2.66
N SER A 369 -79.63 -1.73 2.80
CA SER A 369 -80.22 -2.63 1.82
C SER A 369 -81.75 -2.48 1.70
N SER A 370 -82.37 -1.47 2.32
CA SER A 370 -83.81 -1.26 2.23
C SER A 370 -84.25 -0.60 0.92
N ILE A 371 -83.48 0.37 0.41
CA ILE A 371 -83.84 1.11 -0.81
C ILE A 371 -83.46 0.32 -2.07
N GLY A 372 -82.27 -0.29 -2.09
CA GLY A 372 -81.79 -1.09 -3.22
C GLY A 372 -82.65 -2.33 -3.49
N LEU A 373 -83.06 -3.06 -2.44
CA LEU A 373 -83.95 -4.23 -2.59
C LEU A 373 -85.36 -3.82 -3.06
N CYS A 374 -85.90 -2.69 -2.59
CA CYS A 374 -87.16 -2.15 -3.11
C CYS A 374 -87.06 -1.74 -4.58
N MET A 375 -85.99 -1.04 -4.98
CA MET A 375 -85.77 -0.66 -6.38
C MET A 375 -85.57 -1.88 -7.28
N GLN A 376 -84.89 -2.92 -6.78
CA GLN A 376 -84.64 -4.15 -7.54
C GLN A 376 -85.90 -5.02 -7.66
N ALA A 377 -86.76 -5.06 -6.63
CA ALA A 377 -88.08 -5.68 -6.69
C ALA A 377 -89.01 -4.94 -7.68
N GLN A 378 -88.99 -3.61 -7.66
CA GLN A 378 -89.77 -2.77 -8.58
C GLN A 378 -89.27 -2.89 -10.03
N SER A 379 -87.96 -2.94 -10.24
CA SER A 379 -87.32 -3.21 -11.54
C SER A 379 -87.65 -4.61 -12.05
N SER A 380 -87.71 -5.62 -11.17
CA SER A 380 -88.09 -6.99 -11.53
C SER A 380 -89.56 -7.07 -11.98
N CYS A 381 -90.48 -6.39 -11.27
CA CYS A 381 -91.89 -6.27 -11.69
C CYS A 381 -92.03 -5.54 -13.04
N GLN A 382 -91.29 -4.46 -13.27
CA GLN A 382 -91.25 -3.75 -14.55
C GLN A 382 -90.68 -4.63 -15.68
N ARG A 383 -89.67 -5.45 -15.39
CA ARG A 383 -89.07 -6.39 -16.35
C ARG A 383 -90.05 -7.50 -16.73
N ILE A 384 -90.87 -7.98 -15.79
CA ILE A 384 -91.95 -8.94 -16.05
C ILE A 384 -93.05 -8.31 -16.92
N GLN A 385 -93.41 -7.05 -16.70
CA GLN A 385 -94.33 -6.31 -17.57
C GLN A 385 -93.73 -6.08 -18.98
N ALA A 386 -92.45 -5.73 -19.07
CA ALA A 386 -91.75 -5.55 -20.33
C ALA A 386 -91.65 -6.86 -21.14
N MET A 387 -91.38 -7.99 -20.47
CA MET A 387 -91.39 -9.31 -21.12
C MET A 387 -92.78 -9.70 -21.65
N ARG A 388 -93.86 -9.32 -20.95
CA ARG A 388 -95.22 -9.51 -21.45
C ARG A 388 -95.51 -8.64 -22.69
N SER A 389 -94.90 -7.46 -22.80
CA SER A 389 -95.00 -6.60 -23.99
C SER A 389 -94.07 -6.98 -25.15
N LEU A 390 -92.94 -7.66 -24.87
CA LEU A 390 -91.95 -8.10 -25.86
C LEU A 390 -92.45 -9.27 -26.73
N ASN A 391 -93.41 -10.06 -26.25
CA ASN A 391 -94.07 -11.09 -27.06
C ASN A 391 -95.06 -10.52 -28.08
N ALA A 392 -95.27 -9.19 -28.13
CA ALA A 392 -96.25 -8.55 -29.01
C ALA A 392 -95.66 -7.83 -30.24
N CYS A 393 -94.33 -7.76 -30.44
CA CYS A 393 -93.78 -6.99 -31.56
C CYS A 393 -92.57 -7.67 -32.24
N SER A 394 -92.72 -8.05 -33.51
CA SER A 394 -91.85 -8.97 -34.25
C SER A 394 -90.69 -8.32 -35.03
N LYS A 395 -90.24 -7.10 -34.71
CA LYS A 395 -89.11 -6.46 -35.42
C LYS A 395 -88.26 -5.61 -34.46
N GLY A 396 -87.12 -6.14 -33.97
CA GLY A 396 -86.25 -5.32 -33.12
C GLY A 396 -84.89 -5.86 -32.62
N ILE A 397 -84.41 -7.05 -32.99
CA ILE A 397 -83.15 -7.60 -32.41
C ILE A 397 -82.01 -7.77 -33.44
N TYR A 398 -82.32 -7.90 -34.73
CA TYR A 398 -81.32 -8.26 -35.75
C TYR A 398 -80.21 -7.21 -35.97
N ALA A 399 -80.50 -5.92 -35.79
CA ALA A 399 -79.54 -4.84 -36.10
C ALA A 399 -78.41 -4.71 -35.06
N GLN A 400 -78.67 -5.00 -33.80
CA GLN A 400 -77.66 -4.89 -32.73
C GLN A 400 -76.59 -5.98 -32.85
N PHE A 401 -76.99 -7.20 -33.18
CA PHE A 401 -76.07 -8.31 -33.35
C PHE A 401 -75.12 -8.14 -34.54
N VAL A 402 -75.62 -7.62 -35.67
CA VAL A 402 -74.79 -7.34 -36.86
C VAL A 402 -73.77 -6.23 -36.58
N HIS A 403 -74.13 -5.26 -35.73
CA HIS A 403 -73.22 -4.19 -35.33
C HIS A 403 -72.05 -4.70 -34.48
N GLU A 404 -72.32 -5.63 -33.57
CA GLU A 404 -71.31 -6.19 -32.66
C GLU A 404 -70.27 -7.05 -33.39
N ILE A 405 -70.71 -7.86 -34.37
CA ILE A 405 -69.81 -8.65 -35.23
C ILE A 405 -68.90 -7.73 -36.07
N ALA A 406 -69.46 -6.66 -36.63
CA ALA A 406 -68.69 -5.70 -37.43
C ALA A 406 -67.60 -5.00 -36.59
N SER A 407 -67.90 -4.70 -35.32
CA SER A 407 -66.95 -4.07 -34.39
C SER A 407 -65.73 -4.97 -34.14
N GLN A 408 -65.95 -6.25 -33.81
CA GLN A 408 -64.85 -7.18 -33.52
C GLN A 408 -64.00 -7.48 -34.75
N LEU A 409 -64.60 -7.66 -35.92
CA LEU A 409 -63.85 -7.84 -37.17
C LEU A 409 -62.98 -6.63 -37.50
N SER A 410 -63.48 -5.42 -37.21
CA SER A 410 -62.72 -4.19 -37.45
C SER A 410 -61.48 -4.10 -36.55
N THR A 411 -61.57 -4.60 -35.32
CA THR A 411 -60.44 -4.61 -34.37
C THR A 411 -59.33 -5.54 -34.84
N HIS A 412 -59.67 -6.72 -35.37
CA HIS A 412 -58.69 -7.73 -35.77
C HIS A 412 -58.09 -7.53 -37.16
N LEU A 413 -58.82 -6.90 -38.09
CA LEU A 413 -58.33 -6.60 -39.44
C LEU A 413 -57.65 -5.23 -39.55
N GLY A 414 -57.78 -4.36 -38.54
CA GLY A 414 -57.27 -2.99 -38.56
C GLY A 414 -57.95 -2.09 -39.61
N GLN A 415 -59.15 -2.47 -40.07
CA GLN A 415 -59.93 -1.76 -41.09
C GLN A 415 -61.41 -1.70 -40.67
N ASN A 416 -62.09 -0.58 -40.89
CA ASN A 416 -63.51 -0.43 -40.52
C ASN A 416 -64.44 -1.26 -41.42
N VAL A 417 -65.10 -2.26 -40.85
CA VAL A 417 -66.09 -3.13 -41.51
C VAL A 417 -67.49 -2.48 -41.43
N ARG A 418 -68.19 -2.39 -42.57
CA ARG A 418 -69.53 -1.77 -42.64
C ARG A 418 -70.58 -2.66 -41.95
N SER A 419 -71.28 -2.11 -40.95
CA SER A 419 -72.27 -2.80 -40.11
C SER A 419 -73.71 -2.82 -40.65
N ALA A 420 -73.94 -2.31 -41.87
CA ALA A 420 -75.29 -2.19 -42.42
C ALA A 420 -75.87 -3.52 -42.94
N GLU A 421 -75.02 -4.49 -43.32
CA GLU A 421 -75.45 -5.75 -43.93
C GLU A 421 -74.65 -6.94 -43.38
N ALA A 422 -75.36 -7.95 -42.88
CA ALA A 422 -74.76 -9.18 -42.34
C ALA A 422 -73.86 -9.90 -43.37
N LYS A 423 -74.20 -9.80 -44.66
CA LYS A 423 -73.43 -10.40 -45.76
C LYS A 423 -72.02 -9.82 -45.87
N SER A 424 -71.86 -8.52 -45.60
CA SER A 424 -70.54 -7.86 -45.60
C SER A 424 -69.67 -8.31 -44.43
N CYS A 425 -70.27 -8.51 -43.25
CA CYS A 425 -69.56 -9.02 -42.07
C CYS A 425 -69.07 -10.47 -42.28
N LEU A 426 -69.90 -11.31 -42.90
CA LEU A 426 -69.52 -12.71 -43.19
C LEU A 426 -68.35 -12.81 -44.19
N PHE A 427 -68.30 -11.94 -45.19
CA PHE A 427 -67.20 -11.91 -46.16
C PHE A 427 -65.86 -11.53 -45.52
N GLU A 428 -65.84 -10.50 -44.67
CA GLU A 428 -64.61 -10.10 -43.96
C GLU A 428 -64.18 -11.14 -42.91
N TYR A 429 -65.13 -11.85 -42.30
CA TYR A 429 -64.83 -12.98 -41.42
C TYR A 429 -64.11 -14.12 -42.16
N GLU A 430 -64.55 -14.49 -43.36
CA GLU A 430 -63.90 -15.52 -44.16
C GLU A 430 -62.47 -15.11 -44.59
N LYS A 431 -62.28 -13.84 -44.94
CA LYS A 431 -60.96 -13.27 -45.25
C LYS A 431 -60.04 -13.31 -44.03
N PHE A 432 -60.53 -12.95 -42.84
CA PHE A 432 -59.78 -13.06 -41.60
C PHE A 432 -59.33 -14.52 -41.34
N GLY A 433 -60.22 -15.48 -41.53
CA GLY A 433 -59.90 -16.91 -41.40
C GLY A 433 -58.77 -17.36 -42.33
N ARG A 434 -58.74 -16.89 -43.58
CA ARG A 434 -57.64 -17.17 -44.53
C ARG A 434 -56.30 -16.57 -44.11
N LEU A 435 -56.31 -15.34 -43.60
CA LEU A 435 -55.09 -14.69 -43.11
C LEU A 435 -54.52 -15.41 -41.88
N LEU A 436 -55.39 -15.84 -40.97
CA LEU A 436 -55.03 -16.63 -39.79
C LEU A 436 -54.45 -18.00 -40.18
N ALA A 437 -55.06 -18.67 -41.17
CA ALA A 437 -54.54 -19.95 -41.67
C ALA A 437 -53.14 -19.77 -42.30
N ASN A 438 -52.93 -18.69 -43.06
CA ASN A 438 -51.62 -18.40 -43.66
C ASN A 438 -50.54 -18.08 -42.63
N SER A 439 -50.87 -17.34 -41.56
CA SER A 439 -49.91 -17.05 -40.49
C SER A 439 -49.54 -18.30 -39.69
N LEU A 440 -50.54 -19.13 -39.36
CA LEU A 440 -50.31 -20.43 -38.71
C LEU A 440 -49.48 -21.37 -39.59
N HIS A 441 -49.74 -21.41 -40.89
CA HIS A 441 -48.94 -22.20 -41.83
C HIS A 441 -47.51 -21.67 -41.97
N SER A 442 -47.32 -20.35 -41.94
CA SER A 442 -45.98 -19.73 -41.95
C SER A 442 -45.18 -20.13 -40.69
N MET A 443 -45.81 -20.12 -39.52
CA MET A 443 -45.22 -20.59 -38.27
C MET A 443 -44.86 -22.08 -38.34
N LEU A 444 -45.78 -22.93 -38.80
CA LEU A 444 -45.55 -24.37 -38.96
C LEU A 444 -44.45 -24.68 -39.99
N SER A 445 -44.28 -23.82 -41.00
CA SER A 445 -43.25 -23.98 -42.03
C SER A 445 -41.86 -23.43 -41.62
N HIS A 446 -41.70 -22.97 -40.37
CA HIS A 446 -40.48 -22.37 -39.81
C HIS A 446 -39.89 -21.18 -40.58
N LYS A 447 -40.61 -20.61 -41.56
CA LYS A 447 -40.12 -19.48 -42.37
C LYS A 447 -39.86 -18.22 -41.54
N SER A 448 -40.65 -17.99 -40.49
CA SER A 448 -40.43 -16.91 -39.52
C SER A 448 -39.20 -17.16 -38.64
N GLU A 449 -38.87 -18.42 -38.36
CA GLU A 449 -37.69 -18.78 -37.59
C GLU A 449 -36.40 -18.63 -38.40
N VAL A 450 -36.42 -18.84 -39.72
CA VAL A 450 -35.24 -18.68 -40.59
C VAL A 450 -34.65 -17.27 -40.50
N TYR A 451 -35.50 -16.23 -40.44
CA TYR A 451 -35.03 -14.85 -40.29
C TYR A 451 -34.40 -14.60 -38.91
N ALA A 452 -35.02 -15.11 -37.85
CA ALA A 452 -34.50 -15.00 -36.49
C ALA A 452 -33.17 -15.76 -36.33
N HIS A 453 -33.06 -16.96 -36.90
CA HIS A 453 -31.82 -17.75 -36.91
C HIS A 453 -30.72 -17.05 -37.69
N LYS A 454 -31.04 -16.35 -38.79
CA LYS A 454 -30.06 -15.56 -39.54
C LYS A 454 -29.52 -14.40 -38.71
N GLN A 455 -30.38 -13.66 -37.99
CA GLN A 455 -29.91 -12.60 -37.09
C GLN A 455 -29.09 -13.14 -35.92
N LEU A 456 -29.47 -14.28 -35.36
CA LEU A 456 -28.69 -14.95 -34.31
C LEU A 456 -27.32 -15.41 -34.81
N ALA A 457 -27.22 -15.86 -36.06
CA ALA A 457 -25.93 -16.19 -36.68
C ALA A 457 -25.05 -14.94 -36.85
N GLU A 458 -25.61 -13.83 -37.33
CA GLU A 458 -24.87 -12.56 -37.46
C GLU A 458 -24.37 -12.03 -36.11
N LEU A 459 -25.17 -12.18 -35.04
CA LEU A 459 -24.75 -11.82 -33.67
C LEU A 459 -23.62 -12.70 -33.16
N LYS A 460 -23.67 -14.00 -33.45
CA LYS A 460 -22.63 -14.95 -33.05
C LYS A 460 -21.31 -14.71 -33.76
N ASP A 461 -21.36 -14.34 -35.04
CA ASP A 461 -20.17 -13.95 -35.80
C ASP A 461 -19.54 -12.66 -35.23
N LEU A 462 -20.36 -11.68 -34.85
CA LEU A 462 -19.91 -10.46 -34.15
C LEU A 462 -19.29 -10.76 -32.79
N GLU A 463 -19.89 -11.65 -32.01
CA GLU A 463 -19.37 -12.10 -30.74
C GLU A 463 -17.98 -12.75 -30.91
N GLN A 464 -17.81 -13.64 -31.89
CA GLN A 464 -16.53 -14.27 -32.18
C GLN A 464 -15.46 -13.26 -32.62
N LEU A 465 -15.83 -12.26 -33.42
CA LEU A 465 -14.91 -11.20 -33.84
C LEU A 465 -14.43 -10.35 -32.66
N LEU A 466 -15.31 -10.07 -31.69
CA LEU A 466 -15.03 -9.25 -30.52
C LEU A 466 -14.35 -10.03 -29.38
N CYS A 467 -14.52 -11.35 -29.34
CA CYS A 467 -14.01 -12.21 -28.28
C CYS A 467 -12.50 -12.05 -27.98
N PRO A 468 -11.59 -11.97 -28.98
CA PRO A 468 -10.16 -11.75 -28.71
C PRO A 468 -9.84 -10.40 -28.07
N PHE A 469 -10.65 -9.37 -28.34
CA PHE A 469 -10.46 -8.01 -27.82
C PHE A 469 -11.03 -7.82 -26.42
N VAL A 470 -11.95 -8.71 -26.00
CA VAL A 470 -12.64 -8.61 -24.71
C VAL A 470 -12.15 -9.68 -23.73
N TYR A 471 -11.92 -10.92 -24.18
CA TYR A 471 -11.72 -12.07 -23.30
C TYR A 471 -10.33 -12.72 -23.37
N ASN A 472 -9.61 -12.65 -24.48
CA ASN A 472 -8.27 -13.28 -24.61
C ASN A 472 -7.12 -12.32 -24.28
N SER A 473 -7.21 -11.68 -23.12
CA SER A 473 -6.16 -10.81 -22.58
C SER A 473 -5.23 -11.62 -21.65
N PRO A 474 -3.91 -11.40 -21.66
CA PRO A 474 -3.00 -12.02 -20.68
C PRO A 474 -3.24 -11.56 -19.22
N LEU A 475 -4.24 -10.70 -18.99
CA LEU A 475 -4.58 -10.12 -17.69
C LEU A 475 -5.98 -10.51 -17.17
N ASP A 476 -6.70 -11.46 -17.79
CA ASP A 476 -8.05 -11.91 -17.37
C ASP A 476 -9.05 -10.76 -17.07
N GLN A 477 -8.91 -9.62 -17.77
CA GLN A 477 -9.75 -8.43 -17.62
C GLN A 477 -10.12 -7.85 -19.01
N PRO A 478 -11.33 -7.27 -19.16
CA PRO A 478 -11.78 -6.69 -20.42
C PRO A 478 -10.87 -5.52 -20.85
N MET A 479 -10.25 -5.64 -22.03
CA MET A 479 -9.22 -4.71 -22.50
C MET A 479 -9.74 -3.32 -22.90
N LEU A 480 -11.06 -3.10 -22.80
CA LEU A 480 -11.72 -1.83 -23.10
C LEU A 480 -11.19 -0.65 -22.27
N GLU A 481 -10.60 -0.90 -21.11
CA GLU A 481 -10.03 0.15 -20.25
C GLU A 481 -8.51 0.34 -20.40
N ASN A 482 -7.85 -0.50 -21.20
CA ASN A 482 -6.40 -0.42 -21.36
C ASN A 482 -6.02 0.74 -22.30
N VAL A 483 -5.27 1.70 -21.77
CA VAL A 483 -4.81 2.92 -22.47
C VAL A 483 -4.13 2.62 -23.81
N ARG A 484 -3.41 1.49 -23.94
CA ARG A 484 -2.77 1.09 -25.22
C ARG A 484 -3.76 0.79 -26.35
N TYR A 485 -4.99 0.38 -26.02
CA TYR A 485 -6.03 0.02 -26.99
C TYR A 485 -7.12 1.11 -27.12
N LEU A 486 -7.37 1.85 -26.03
CA LEU A 486 -8.23 3.03 -26.04
C LEU A 486 -7.71 4.14 -26.95
N TYR A 487 -6.38 4.35 -27.00
CA TYR A 487 -5.79 5.40 -27.81
C TYR A 487 -6.03 5.20 -29.33
N PRO A 488 -5.76 4.02 -29.92
CA PRO A 488 -6.14 3.72 -31.30
C PRO A 488 -7.65 3.82 -31.56
N MET A 489 -8.49 3.33 -30.63
CA MET A 489 -9.96 3.40 -30.79
C MET A 489 -10.46 4.85 -30.78
N PHE A 490 -9.91 5.69 -29.92
CA PHE A 490 -10.22 7.11 -29.86
C PHE A 490 -9.77 7.85 -31.12
N ASP A 491 -8.58 7.54 -31.63
CA ASP A 491 -8.06 8.11 -32.87
C ASP A 491 -8.93 7.73 -34.08
N VAL A 492 -9.34 6.47 -34.19
CA VAL A 492 -10.24 6.01 -35.27
C VAL A 492 -11.61 6.70 -35.15
N ARG A 493 -12.14 6.84 -33.94
CA ARG A 493 -13.41 7.53 -33.70
C ARG A 493 -13.33 9.03 -34.04
N GLN A 494 -12.22 9.68 -33.72
CA GLN A 494 -11.96 11.06 -34.14
C GLN A 494 -11.87 11.18 -35.67
N GLN A 495 -11.20 10.25 -36.33
CA GLN A 495 -11.12 10.22 -37.79
C GLN A 495 -12.50 10.03 -38.43
N GLN A 496 -13.32 9.12 -37.89
CA GLN A 496 -14.69 8.90 -38.35
C GLN A 496 -15.53 10.19 -38.25
N LEU A 497 -15.49 10.88 -37.11
CA LEU A 497 -16.21 12.15 -36.92
C LEU A 497 -15.74 13.22 -37.92
N ARG A 498 -14.42 13.32 -38.16
CA ARG A 498 -13.87 14.24 -39.17
C ARG A 498 -14.36 13.90 -40.58
N PHE A 499 -14.48 12.62 -40.92
CA PHE A 499 -15.01 12.20 -42.21
C PHE A 499 -16.51 12.48 -42.34
N GLU A 500 -17.29 12.26 -41.28
CA GLU A 500 -18.72 12.58 -41.26
C GLU A 500 -18.98 14.08 -41.43
N ASP A 501 -18.21 14.92 -40.74
CA ASP A 501 -18.28 16.37 -40.89
C ASP A 501 -17.84 16.82 -42.30
N SER A 502 -16.77 16.24 -42.84
CA SER A 502 -16.32 16.52 -44.20
C SER A 502 -17.37 16.10 -45.24
N LEU A 503 -18.03 14.96 -45.05
CA LEU A 503 -19.12 14.50 -45.93
C LEU A 503 -20.34 15.40 -45.82
N ARG A 504 -20.68 15.87 -44.62
CA ARG A 504 -21.80 16.81 -44.43
C ARG A 504 -21.51 18.13 -45.12
N GLN A 505 -20.31 18.67 -44.98
CA GLN A 505 -19.85 19.88 -45.68
C GLN A 505 -19.84 19.69 -47.20
N LEU A 506 -19.40 18.54 -47.69
CA LEU A 506 -19.42 18.23 -49.12
C LEU A 506 -20.85 18.17 -49.66
N ARG A 507 -21.78 17.57 -48.89
CA ARG A 507 -23.21 17.52 -49.26
C ARG A 507 -23.84 18.91 -49.30
N THR A 508 -23.59 19.76 -48.31
CA THR A 508 -24.11 21.14 -48.31
C THR A 508 -23.50 21.96 -49.46
N GLN A 509 -22.19 21.86 -49.68
CA GLN A 509 -21.53 22.52 -50.83
C GLN A 509 -22.09 22.04 -52.17
N PHE A 510 -22.34 20.73 -52.33
CA PHE A 510 -22.95 20.18 -53.54
C PHE A 510 -24.38 20.72 -53.73
N GLN A 511 -25.16 20.79 -52.66
CA GLN A 511 -26.54 21.23 -52.72
C GLN A 511 -26.66 22.73 -53.03
N GLU A 512 -25.86 23.56 -52.36
CA GLU A 512 -25.88 25.03 -52.54
C GLU A 512 -25.20 25.47 -53.84
N THR A 513 -24.10 24.83 -54.22
CA THR A 513 -23.28 25.31 -55.35
C THR A 513 -23.65 24.66 -56.69
N ILE A 514 -24.07 23.38 -56.66
CA ILE A 514 -24.35 22.60 -57.87
C ILE A 514 -25.84 22.44 -58.10
N LEU A 515 -26.61 21.95 -57.11
CA LEU A 515 -28.05 21.72 -57.30
C LEU A 515 -28.83 23.04 -57.46
N GLU A 516 -28.64 24.02 -56.58
CA GLU A 516 -29.34 25.31 -56.74
C GLU A 516 -28.98 26.00 -58.07
N ARG A 517 -27.71 25.93 -58.48
CA ARG A 517 -27.24 26.52 -59.73
C ARG A 517 -27.78 25.76 -60.94
N MET A 518 -27.90 24.43 -60.86
CA MET A 518 -28.57 23.63 -61.89
C MET A 518 -30.04 24.02 -62.08
N ASP A 519 -30.74 24.38 -61.00
CA ASP A 519 -32.16 24.76 -61.09
C ASP A 519 -32.34 26.21 -61.56
N LYS A 520 -31.47 27.13 -61.14
CA LYS A 520 -31.54 28.55 -61.49
C LYS A 520 -30.96 28.86 -62.89
N GLU A 521 -29.87 28.21 -63.31
CA GLU A 521 -29.16 28.49 -64.56
C GLU A 521 -29.30 27.33 -65.59
N LYS A 522 -30.38 27.37 -66.39
CA LYS A 522 -30.69 26.32 -67.39
C LYS A 522 -29.53 26.00 -68.34
N LEU A 523 -28.82 27.01 -68.84
CA LEU A 523 -27.69 26.82 -69.76
C LEU A 523 -26.49 26.14 -69.09
N TRP A 524 -26.23 26.45 -67.82
CA TRP A 524 -25.17 25.81 -67.05
C TRP A 524 -25.50 24.34 -66.78
N ARG A 525 -26.75 24.04 -66.41
CA ARG A 525 -27.26 22.67 -66.28
C ARG A 525 -27.08 21.86 -67.56
N TYR A 526 -27.44 22.44 -68.71
CA TYR A 526 -27.22 21.77 -70.00
C TYR A 526 -25.74 21.48 -70.23
N SER A 527 -24.83 22.43 -69.94
CA SER A 527 -23.37 22.20 -70.08
C SER A 527 -22.83 21.01 -69.27
N LYS A 528 -23.44 20.69 -68.12
CA LYS A 528 -23.01 19.59 -67.24
C LYS A 528 -23.67 18.25 -67.55
N LEU A 529 -24.89 18.25 -68.10
CA LEU A 529 -25.70 17.04 -68.33
C LEU A 529 -25.75 16.58 -69.79
N LEU A 530 -25.35 17.43 -70.75
CA LEU A 530 -25.40 17.12 -72.19
C LEU A 530 -24.70 15.80 -72.54
N TRP A 531 -23.55 15.50 -71.92
CA TRP A 531 -22.83 14.26 -72.16
C TRP A 531 -23.53 13.03 -71.56
N ILE A 532 -24.24 13.18 -70.43
CA ILE A 532 -25.06 12.11 -69.84
C ILE A 532 -26.24 11.83 -70.75
N TRP A 533 -26.94 12.89 -71.20
CA TRP A 533 -28.07 12.77 -72.11
C TRP A 533 -27.67 12.25 -73.48
N PHE A 534 -26.46 12.55 -73.97
CA PHE A 534 -25.93 11.91 -75.18
C PHE A 534 -25.90 10.38 -75.06
N LEU A 535 -25.58 9.85 -73.87
CA LEU A 535 -25.48 8.42 -73.61
C LEU A 535 -26.82 7.77 -73.24
N THR A 536 -27.75 8.50 -72.60
CA THR A 536 -29.00 7.93 -72.06
C THR A 536 -30.27 8.35 -72.81
N ASP A 537 -30.33 9.56 -73.35
CA ASP A 537 -31.52 10.13 -74.01
C ASP A 537 -31.15 11.20 -75.07
N PRO A 538 -30.83 10.77 -76.31
CA PRO A 538 -30.39 11.66 -77.38
C PRO A 538 -31.43 12.72 -77.78
N GLN A 539 -32.72 12.45 -77.57
CA GLN A 539 -33.79 13.39 -77.93
C GLN A 539 -33.81 14.60 -77.00
N ARG A 540 -33.60 14.38 -75.69
CA ARG A 540 -33.42 15.49 -74.73
C ARG A 540 -32.18 16.32 -75.04
N MET A 541 -31.10 15.69 -75.52
CA MET A 541 -29.90 16.39 -75.94
C MET A 541 -30.17 17.35 -77.11
N ILE A 542 -30.87 16.88 -78.16
CA ILE A 542 -31.22 17.71 -79.33
C ILE A 542 -32.08 18.90 -78.90
N HIS A 543 -33.08 18.68 -78.06
CA HIS A 543 -33.93 19.76 -77.54
C HIS A 543 -33.13 20.79 -76.73
N ALA A 544 -32.18 20.35 -75.89
CA ALA A 544 -31.31 21.26 -75.15
C ALA A 544 -30.39 22.07 -76.07
N ILE A 545 -29.86 21.47 -77.15
CA ILE A 545 -29.06 22.17 -78.17
C ILE A 545 -29.90 23.23 -78.90
N ASP A 546 -31.15 22.93 -79.23
CA ASP A 546 -32.05 23.88 -79.88
C ASP A 546 -32.47 25.04 -78.97
N GLU A 547 -32.68 24.79 -77.67
CA GLU A 547 -32.89 25.87 -76.69
C GLU A 547 -31.65 26.75 -76.52
N VAL A 548 -30.44 26.18 -76.52
CA VAL A 548 -29.18 26.92 -76.48
C VAL A 548 -29.05 27.77 -77.74
N LYS A 549 -29.34 27.23 -78.94
CA LYS A 549 -29.35 27.97 -80.22
C LYS A 549 -30.36 29.11 -80.23
N LYS A 550 -31.56 28.91 -79.69
CA LYS A 550 -32.59 29.96 -79.56
C LYS A 550 -32.14 31.04 -78.57
N SER A 551 -31.50 30.65 -77.48
CA SER A 551 -30.97 31.58 -76.47
C SER A 551 -29.77 32.37 -77.00
N SER A 552 -28.87 31.73 -77.75
CA SER A 552 -27.74 32.39 -78.40
C SER A 552 -28.17 33.28 -79.55
N ALA A 553 -29.25 32.96 -80.27
CA ALA A 553 -29.83 33.81 -81.32
C ALA A 553 -30.50 35.09 -80.77
N LYS A 554 -30.87 35.11 -79.47
CA LYS A 554 -31.34 36.33 -78.78
C LYS A 554 -30.20 37.29 -78.40
N ILE A 555 -28.96 36.81 -78.34
CA ILE A 555 -27.79 37.63 -77.97
C ILE A 555 -27.41 38.62 -79.10
N PRO A 556 -27.43 38.26 -80.39
CA PRO A 556 -27.30 39.21 -81.50
C PRO A 556 -28.37 40.30 -81.54
N ALA A 557 -29.59 40.06 -81.04
CA ALA A 557 -30.67 41.05 -81.04
C ALA A 557 -30.46 42.17 -79.99
N LEU A 558 -29.70 41.90 -78.93
CA LEU A 558 -29.28 42.89 -77.93
C LEU A 558 -28.01 43.63 -78.36
N THR A 559 -27.13 43.02 -79.17
CA THR A 559 -25.93 43.70 -79.71
C THR A 559 -26.18 44.44 -81.03
N THR A 560 -27.18 44.08 -81.85
CA THR A 560 -27.56 44.89 -83.04
C THR A 560 -28.35 46.16 -82.70
N ALA A 561 -28.93 46.28 -81.50
CA ALA A 561 -29.49 47.53 -81.01
C ALA A 561 -28.42 48.55 -80.54
N MET A 562 -27.16 48.13 -80.36
CA MET A 562 -26.05 48.98 -79.91
C MET A 562 -24.99 49.30 -80.98
N LEU A 563 -25.14 48.83 -82.22
CA LEU A 563 -24.22 49.15 -83.32
C LEU A 563 -25.00 49.68 -84.53
N ARG A 564 -25.36 50.98 -84.50
CA ARG A 564 -25.55 51.75 -85.75
C ARG A 564 -24.21 51.81 -86.47
N PRO A 565 -24.11 51.41 -87.75
CA PRO A 565 -22.99 51.78 -88.59
C PRO A 565 -23.14 53.26 -88.98
N ILE A 566 -22.19 54.09 -88.57
CA ILE A 566 -21.95 55.38 -89.20
C ILE A 566 -21.45 55.10 -90.62
N GLY A 567 -22.14 55.67 -91.62
CA GLY A 567 -21.52 56.10 -92.86
C GLY A 567 -21.63 55.16 -94.06
N GLY A 568 -22.74 55.29 -94.80
CA GLY A 568 -22.73 55.15 -96.24
C GLY A 568 -22.78 56.54 -96.88
N LEU A 569 -21.70 56.95 -97.53
CA LEU A 569 -21.67 58.02 -98.52
C LEU A 569 -22.15 57.42 -99.86
N GLN A 570 -23.14 58.01 -100.53
CA GLN A 570 -23.05 58.34 -101.96
C GLN A 570 -24.24 59.17 -102.50
N ARG A 571 -23.89 60.42 -102.88
CA ARG A 571 -24.28 61.20 -104.08
C ARG A 571 -25.72 61.08 -104.62
N LYS A 572 -26.51 62.14 -104.43
CA LYS A 572 -26.60 63.29 -105.37
C LYS A 572 -26.96 64.55 -104.61
#